data_AF-A0A4Y2ATE3-F1
#
_entry.id   AF-A0A4Y2ATE3-F1
#
_cell.length_a   1.000
_cell.length_b   1.000
_cell.length_c   1.000
_cell.angle_alpha   90.00
_cell.angle_beta   90.00
_cell.angle_gamma   90.00
#
_symmetry.space_group_name_H-M   'P 1'
#
loop_
_entity.id
_entity.type
_entity.pdbx_description
1 polymer ?
#
loop_
_entity_poly.entity_id
_entity_poly.type
_entity_poly.pdbx_seq_one_letter_code
_entity_poly.pdbx_strand_id
1 'polypeptide(L)'
;MNLITKAKILGEVKCHMYTIEWQKRGLPYTHILTWLKDSLHVHRVDDFISAEIPNPQEDPDLFCIVTKQMVHGPCGSINLHSPCMKDGICTKR
;
A
#
# COMPACT_ATOMS: atom_id res chain seq x y z
N MET A 1 -8.40 9.98 7.48
CA MET A 1 -8.22 10.20 8.93
C MET A 1 -9.46 9.93 9.77
N ASN A 2 -10.70 10.27 9.37
CA ASN A 2 -11.90 10.05 10.20
C ASN A 2 -12.08 8.58 10.67
N LEU A 3 -11.79 7.58 9.83
CA LEU A 3 -11.88 6.18 10.23
C LEU A 3 -10.90 5.84 11.37
N ILE A 4 -9.66 6.33 11.27
CA ILE A 4 -8.62 6.11 12.28
C ILE A 4 -8.94 6.87 13.57
N THR A 5 -9.36 8.14 13.50
CA THR A 5 -9.50 9.00 14.68
C THR A 5 -10.90 9.04 15.30
N LYS A 6 -11.96 9.00 14.49
CA LYS A 6 -13.36 9.07 14.95
C LYS A 6 -13.98 7.69 15.13
N ALA A 7 -13.83 6.82 14.12
CA ALA A 7 -14.33 5.45 14.21
C ALA A 7 -13.40 4.54 15.04
N LYS A 8 -12.19 5.02 15.38
CA LYS A 8 -11.24 4.35 16.29
C LYS A 8 -10.92 2.92 15.87
N ILE A 9 -10.78 2.66 14.56
CA ILE A 9 -10.51 1.32 14.04
C ILE A 9 -9.18 0.73 14.55
N LEU A 10 -8.23 1.58 14.96
CA LEU A 10 -6.95 1.18 15.58
C LEU A 10 -6.95 1.35 17.11
N GLY A 11 -8.06 1.75 17.71
CA GLY A 11 -8.15 2.20 19.11
C GLY A 11 -8.18 3.72 19.27
N GLU A 12 -8.14 4.19 20.52
CA GLU A 12 -8.14 5.62 20.84
C GLU A 12 -6.81 6.28 20.42
N VAL A 13 -6.88 7.35 19.63
CA VAL A 13 -5.72 8.08 19.10
C VAL A 13 -5.46 9.32 19.94
N LYS A 14 -4.24 9.47 20.48
CA LYS A 14 -3.79 10.68 21.20
C LYS A 14 -3.42 11.81 20.25
N CYS A 15 -2.65 11.47 19.22
CA CYS A 15 -2.25 12.40 18.16
C CYS A 15 -1.95 11.65 16.87
N HIS A 16 -1.93 12.37 15.75
CA HIS A 16 -1.57 11.82 14.45
C HIS A 16 -0.90 12.88 13.58
N MET A 17 -0.09 12.44 12.64
CA MET A 17 0.52 13.25 11.60
C MET A 17 0.48 12.48 10.28
N TYR A 18 0.31 13.17 9.16
CA TYR A 18 0.45 12.54 7.85
C TYR A 18 1.03 13.51 6.85
N THR A 19 1.75 12.97 5.88
CA THR A 19 2.26 13.71 4.72
C THR A 19 1.88 12.96 3.45
N ILE A 20 1.59 13.70 2.38
CA ILE A 20 1.34 13.15 1.06
C ILE A 20 2.52 13.53 0.18
N GLU A 21 3.12 12.52 -0.44
CA GLU A 21 4.23 12.63 -1.38
C GLU A 21 3.84 11.99 -2.71
N TRP A 22 4.59 12.29 -3.76
CA TRP A 22 4.33 11.73 -5.09
C TRP A 22 5.44 10.75 -5.47
N GLN A 23 5.06 9.51 -5.75
CA GLN A 23 6.02 8.50 -6.23
C GLN A 23 6.47 8.83 -7.66
N LYS A 24 7.59 8.23 -8.11
CA LYS A 24 8.19 8.41 -9.45
C LYS A 24 7.26 8.10 -10.64
N ARG A 25 6.05 7.58 -10.38
CA ARG A 25 5.00 7.27 -11.37
C ARG A 25 3.75 8.14 -11.23
N GLY A 26 3.85 9.24 -10.49
CA GLY A 26 2.75 10.20 -10.32
C GLY A 26 1.61 9.67 -9.44
N LEU A 27 1.85 8.63 -8.64
CA LEU A 27 0.86 8.17 -7.66
C LEU A 27 1.09 8.88 -6.33
N PRO A 28 0.01 9.35 -5.68
CA PRO A 28 0.12 9.83 -4.31
C PRO A 28 0.47 8.66 -3.40
N TYR A 29 1.43 8.90 -2.52
CA TYR A 29 1.81 8.01 -1.44
C TYR A 29 1.71 8.78 -0.13
N THR A 30 1.27 8.13 0.94
CA THR A 30 1.02 8.80 2.21
C THR A 30 1.81 8.12 3.31
N HIS A 31 2.58 8.91 4.05
CA HIS A 31 3.12 8.50 5.34
C HIS A 31 2.12 8.90 6.42
N ILE A 32 1.66 7.93 7.21
CA ILE A 32 0.73 8.16 8.34
C ILE A 32 1.41 7.71 9.62
N LEU A 33 1.52 8.60 10.59
CA LEU A 33 2.02 8.33 11.94
C LEU A 33 0.90 8.57 12.95
N THR A 34 0.59 7.55 13.76
CA THR A 34 -0.52 7.60 14.72
C THR A 34 -0.02 7.14 16.09
N TRP A 35 -0.25 7.94 17.12
CA TRP A 35 0.05 7.56 18.50
C TRP A 35 -1.22 7.13 19.20
N LEU A 36 -1.30 5.85 19.54
CA LEU A 36 -2.43 5.26 20.25
C LEU A 36 -2.33 5.54 21.75
N LYS A 37 -3.48 5.64 22.42
CA LYS A 37 -3.54 5.80 23.87
C LYS A 37 -2.98 4.58 24.58
N ASP A 38 -3.45 3.42 24.14
CA ASP A 38 -3.01 2.10 24.57
C ASP A 38 -2.10 1.50 23.50
N SER A 39 -1.03 0.83 23.92
CA SER A 39 -0.09 0.21 22.99
C SER A 39 -0.75 -0.95 22.26
N LEU A 40 -0.64 -0.97 20.93
CA LEU A 40 -0.98 -2.14 20.16
C LEU A 40 0.07 -3.23 20.42
N HIS A 41 -0.38 -4.43 20.79
CA HIS A 41 0.52 -5.56 20.95
C HIS A 41 1.11 -5.93 19.58
N VAL A 42 2.43 -6.16 19.51
CA VAL A 42 3.13 -6.37 18.23
C VAL A 42 2.54 -7.52 17.41
N HIS A 43 2.07 -8.58 18.06
CA HIS A 43 1.44 -9.74 17.41
C HIS A 43 0.08 -9.44 16.76
N ARG A 44 -0.51 -8.27 17.01
CA ARG A 44 -1.79 -7.86 16.45
C ARG A 44 -1.64 -6.87 15.32
N VAL A 45 -0.42 -6.47 14.94
CA VAL A 45 -0.20 -5.48 13.87
C VAL A 45 -0.84 -5.94 12.57
N ASP A 46 -0.71 -7.23 12.24
CA ASP A 46 -1.25 -7.82 11.02
C ASP A 46 -2.80 -7.83 10.99
N ASP A 47 -3.48 -7.77 12.15
CA ASP A 47 -4.94 -7.63 12.22
C ASP A 47 -5.42 -6.29 11.64
N PHE A 48 -4.55 -5.28 11.61
CA PHE A 48 -4.88 -3.91 11.21
C PHE A 48 -4.15 -3.45 9.95
N ILE A 49 -2.98 -4.02 9.68
CA ILE A 49 -2.11 -3.62 8.57
C ILE A 49 -1.73 -4.87 7.79
N SER A 50 -2.41 -5.07 6.67
CA SER A 50 -2.11 -6.12 5.69
C SER A 50 -1.92 -5.51 4.31
N ALA A 51 -1.21 -6.23 3.44
CA ALA A 51 -1.14 -5.94 2.02
C ALA A 51 -1.91 -7.02 1.26
N GLU A 52 -3.08 -6.67 0.73
CA GLU A 52 -3.98 -7.61 0.07
C GLU A 52 -4.24 -7.21 -1.38
N ILE A 53 -4.44 -8.21 -2.23
CA ILE A 53 -5.01 -8.01 -3.57
C ILE A 53 -6.53 -8.07 -3.41
N PRO A 54 -7.27 -6.99 -3.76
CA PRO A 54 -8.72 -6.96 -3.60
C PRO A 54 -9.43 -8.07 -4.36
N ASN A 55 -10.61 -8.48 -3.90
CA ASN A 55 -11.43 -9.45 -4.61
C ASN A 55 -12.07 -8.77 -5.85
N PRO A 56 -11.82 -9.27 -7.09
CA PRO A 56 -12.32 -8.62 -8.30
C PRO A 56 -13.85 -8.70 -8.46
N GLN A 57 -14.54 -9.58 -7.73
CA GLN A 57 -16.00 -9.65 -7.72
C GLN A 57 -16.64 -8.70 -6.69
N GLU A 58 -15.96 -8.42 -5.58
CA GLU A 58 -16.48 -7.57 -4.49
C GLU A 58 -16.09 -6.10 -4.68
N ASP A 59 -14.86 -5.83 -5.15
CA ASP A 59 -14.35 -4.49 -5.43
C ASP A 59 -13.47 -4.49 -6.71
N PRO A 60 -14.11 -4.52 -7.90
CA PRO A 60 -13.41 -4.57 -9.18
C PRO A 60 -12.55 -3.33 -9.44
N ASP A 61 -12.97 -2.15 -8.94
CA ASP A 61 -12.26 -0.89 -9.16
C ASP A 61 -10.95 -0.87 -8.37
N LEU A 62 -10.99 -1.22 -7.07
CA LEU A 62 -9.79 -1.30 -6.26
C LEU A 62 -8.85 -2.39 -6.77
N PHE A 63 -9.39 -3.54 -7.19
CA PHE A 63 -8.58 -4.60 -7.82
C PHE A 63 -7.83 -4.08 -9.04
N CYS A 64 -8.52 -3.38 -9.96
CA CYS A 64 -7.91 -2.81 -11.17
C CYS A 64 -6.80 -1.80 -10.82
N ILE A 65 -7.03 -0.94 -9.84
CA ILE A 65 -6.03 0.05 -9.39
C ILE A 65 -4.81 -0.65 -8.79
N VAL A 66 -5.00 -1.57 -7.83
CA VAL A 66 -3.90 -2.25 -7.13
C VAL A 66 -3.08 -3.09 -8.10
N THR A 67 -3.72 -3.90 -8.95
CA THR A 67 -3.02 -4.75 -9.92
C THR A 67 -2.25 -3.94 -10.96
N LYS A 68 -2.78 -2.79 -11.40
CA LYS A 68 -2.10 -1.94 -12.38
C LYS A 68 -0.91 -1.18 -11.79
N GLN A 69 -1.02 -0.73 -10.55
CA GLN A 69 -0.10 0.24 -9.96
C GLN A 69 0.91 -0.37 -8.97
N MET A 70 0.48 -1.38 -8.21
CA MET A 70 1.24 -1.96 -7.10
C MET A 70 1.85 -3.33 -7.45
N VAL A 71 1.30 -4.04 -8.45
CA VAL A 71 1.86 -5.32 -8.90
C VAL A 71 2.88 -5.09 -9.99
N HIS A 72 4.00 -5.79 -9.90
CA HIS A 72 5.01 -5.77 -10.95
C HIS A 72 4.44 -6.42 -12.22
N GLY A 73 4.28 -5.63 -13.28
CA GLY A 73 3.83 -6.14 -14.58
C GLY A 73 4.82 -7.15 -15.19
N PRO A 74 4.42 -7.86 -16.27
CA PRO A 74 5.27 -8.84 -16.91
C PRO A 74 6.61 -8.22 -17.34
N CYS A 75 7.70 -8.94 -17.08
CA CYS A 75 9.06 -8.56 -17.43
C CYS A 75 9.92 -9.81 -17.63
N GLY A 76 11.22 -9.65 -17.85
CA GLY A 76 12.12 -10.78 -18.07
C GLY A 76 11.91 -11.37 -19.45
N SER A 77 11.88 -12.70 -19.52
CA SER A 77 11.59 -13.42 -20.76
C SER A 77 10.21 -13.13 -21.34
N ILE A 78 9.24 -12.72 -20.51
CA ILE A 78 7.87 -12.42 -20.93
C ILE A 78 7.79 -11.05 -21.59
N ASN A 79 8.59 -10.08 -21.13
CA ASN A 79 8.65 -8.75 -21.73
C ASN A 79 10.00 -8.08 -21.50
N LEU A 80 10.87 -8.14 -22.52
CA LEU A 80 12.20 -7.51 -22.52
C LEU A 80 12.15 -5.97 -22.63
N HIS A 81 11.02 -5.41 -23.06
CA HIS A 81 10.84 -3.96 -23.22
C HIS A 81 10.31 -3.26 -21.96
N SER A 82 10.03 -4.02 -20.89
CA SER A 82 9.58 -3.42 -19.65
C SER A 82 10.61 -2.43 -19.10
N PRO A 83 10.21 -1.24 -18.57
CA PRO A 83 11.16 -0.22 -18.10
C PRO A 83 12.10 -0.65 -16.97
N CYS A 84 11.81 -1.77 -16.31
CA CYS A 84 12.64 -2.37 -15.27
C CYS A 84 13.77 -3.25 -15.82
N MET A 85 13.76 -3.58 -17.11
CA MET A 85 14.76 -4.42 -17.76
C MET A 85 16.03 -3.62 -18.03
N LYS A 86 17.17 -4.15 -17.59
CA LYS A 86 18.49 -3.61 -17.88
C LYS A 86 19.43 -4.77 -18.19
N ASP A 87 20.14 -4.70 -19.33
CA ASP A 87 21.07 -5.75 -19.78
C ASP A 87 20.44 -7.16 -19.81
N GLY A 88 19.15 -7.23 -20.20
CA GLY A 88 18.39 -8.48 -20.25
C GLY A 88 17.91 -9.02 -18.89
N ILE A 89 18.20 -8.32 -17.78
CA ILE A 89 17.85 -8.72 -16.42
C ILE A 89 16.84 -7.72 -15.83
N CYS A 90 15.83 -8.22 -15.12
CA CYS A 90 14.92 -7.35 -14.38
C CYS A 90 15.59 -6.80 -13.12
N THR A 91 15.61 -5.48 -12.98
CA THR A 91 16.21 -4.77 -11.82
C THR A 91 15.28 -4.60 -10.62
N LYS A 92 14.06 -5.11 -10.70
CA LYS A 92 12.98 -4.92 -9.71
C LYS A 92 12.47 -6.25 -9.16
N ARG A 93 13.30 -7.29 -9.23
CA ARG A 93 13.03 -8.60 -8.65
C ARG A 93 13.27 -8.61 -7.15
#